data_AF-A0A534J1G1-F1
#
_entry.id   AF-A0A534J1G1-F1
#
_cell.length_a   1.000
_cell.length_b   1.000
_cell.length_c   1.000
_cell.angle_alpha   90.00
_cell.angle_beta   90.00
_cell.angle_gamma   90.00
#
_symmetry.space_group_name_H-M   'P 1'
#
loop_
_entity.id
_entity.type
_entity.pdbx_description
1 polymer ?
#
loop_
_entity_poly.entity_id
_entity_poly.type
_entity_poly.pdbx_seq_one_letter_code
_entity_poly.pdbx_strand_id
1 'polypeptide(L)' 'MNCYYCEKPARAICRFCGAAVCPDHTRANRFVSGWAAEGRADNIVVFNAIWCGRCAVQPMYMA' A
#
# COMPACT_ATOMS: atom_id res chain seq x y z
N MET A 1 -19.47 3.01 -2.11
CA MET A 1 -18.77 2.72 -0.83
C MET A 1 -18.15 4.00 -0.31
N ASN A 2 -18.10 4.18 1.01
CA ASN A 2 -17.61 5.41 1.65
C ASN A 2 -16.17 5.27 2.11
N CYS A 3 -15.46 6.39 2.22
CA CYS A 3 -14.09 6.44 2.73
C CYS A 3 -14.08 6.09 4.21
N TYR A 4 -13.25 5.11 4.58
CA TYR A 4 -13.10 4.62 5.95
C TYR A 4 -12.73 5.72 6.98
N TYR A 5 -12.10 6.82 6.55
CA TYR A 5 -11.63 7.88 7.47
C TYR A 5 -12.54 9.09 7.57
N CYS A 6 -13.46 9.32 6.62
CA CYS A 6 -14.23 10.56 6.59
C CYS A 6 -15.62 10.44 5.95
N GLU A 7 -16.07 9.23 5.62
CA GLU A 7 -17.38 8.93 5.03
C GLU A 7 -17.67 9.56 3.65
N LYS A 8 -16.78 10.41 3.11
CA LYS A 8 -16.87 10.91 1.72
C LYS A 8 -16.85 9.74 0.71
N PRO A 9 -17.42 9.90 -0.50
CA PRO A 9 -17.36 8.86 -1.53
C PRO A 9 -15.92 8.38 -1.81
N ALA A 10 -15.70 7.07 -1.68
CA ALA A 10 -14.40 6.47 -1.96
C ALA A 10 -14.16 6.35 -3.48
N ARG A 11 -12.90 6.36 -3.88
CA ARG A 11 -12.47 6.22 -5.28
C ARG A 11 -11.45 5.09 -5.48
N ALA A 12 -10.90 4.53 -4.40
CA ALA A 12 -9.90 3.48 -4.47
C ALA A 12 -9.94 2.56 -3.24
N ILE A 13 -9.26 1.43 -3.34
CA ILE A 13 -9.13 0.43 -2.27
C ILE A 13 -7.65 0.26 -1.93
N CYS A 14 -7.31 0.38 -0.64
CA CYS A 14 -5.95 0.17 -0.17
C CYS A 14 -5.50 -1.27 -0.45
N ARG A 15 -4.38 -1.44 -1.14
CA ARG A 15 -3.83 -2.76 -1.49
C ARG A 15 -3.45 -3.61 -0.26
N PHE A 16 -3.19 -2.97 0.87
CA PHE A 16 -2.71 -3.60 2.09
C PHE A 16 -3.83 -3.98 3.06
N CYS A 17 -4.67 -3.02 3.47
CA CYS A 17 -5.74 -3.27 4.46
C CYS A 17 -7.15 -3.37 3.87
N GLY A 18 -7.35 -3.14 2.57
CA GLY A 18 -8.68 -3.21 1.95
C GLY A 18 -9.60 -2.02 2.25
N ALA A 19 -9.17 -1.01 3.01
CA ALA A 19 -9.98 0.17 3.28
C ALA A 19 -10.31 0.92 1.99
N ALA A 20 -11.58 1.30 1.83
CA ALA A 20 -12.00 2.24 0.79
C ALA A 20 -11.56 3.65 1.18
N VAL A 21 -10.97 4.39 0.24
CA VAL A 21 -10.40 5.72 0.49
C VAL A 21 -10.83 6.75 -0.57
N CYS A 22 -11.11 7.97 -0.13
CA CYS A 22 -11.37 9.12 -1.00
C CYS A 22 -10.04 9.72 -1.52
N PRO A 23 -10.07 10.67 -2.49
CA PRO A 23 -8.87 11.33 -3.00
C PRO A 23 -7.99 11.99 -1.93
N ASP A 24 -8.59 12.53 -0.85
CA ASP A 24 -7.87 13.19 0.24
C ASP A 24 -7.07 12.19 1.10
N HIS A 25 -7.53 10.94 1.18
CA HIS A 25 -6.97 9.88 2.03
C HIS A 25 -6.34 8.73 1.22
N THR A 26 -6.17 8.91 -0.08
CA THR A 26 -5.50 7.95 -0.94
C THR A 26 -4.15 8.51 -1.37
N ARG A 27 -3.18 7.61 -1.53
CA ARG A 27 -1.88 7.87 -2.12
C ARG A 27 -1.58 6.74 -3.10
N ALA A 28 -0.69 7.02 -4.05
CA ALA A 28 -0.12 6.01 -4.92
C ALA A 28 1.39 6.00 -4.69
N ASN A 29 1.97 4.81 -4.47
CA ASN A 29 3.40 4.69 -4.26
C ASN A 29 3.94 3.41 -4.90
N ARG A 30 5.27 3.29 -4.99
CA ARG A 30 5.94 2.04 -5.37
C ARG A 30 5.67 0.99 -4.31
N PHE A 31 5.20 -0.17 -4.73
CA PHE A 31 5.11 -1.38 -3.93
C PHE A 31 6.09 -2.42 -4.49
N VAL A 32 6.84 -3.09 -3.61
CA VAL A 32 7.75 -4.16 -3.98
C VAL A 32 7.28 -5.43 -3.30
N SER A 33 7.13 -6.49 -4.08
CA SER A 33 6.77 -7.83 -3.59
C SER A 33 7.81 -8.83 -4.03
N GLY A 34 8.17 -9.75 -3.15
CA GLY A 34 9.20 -10.76 -3.41
C GLY A 34 10.41 -10.60 -2.52
N TRP A 35 11.48 -11.31 -2.87
CA TRP A 35 12.69 -11.42 -2.06
C TRP A 35 13.86 -10.80 -2.81
N ALA A 36 14.72 -10.07 -2.10
CA ALA A 36 16.00 -9.63 -2.61
C ALA A 36 17.10 -10.29 -1.78
N ALA A 37 18.00 -11.01 -2.44
CA ALA A 37 19.25 -11.49 -1.88
C ALA A 37 20.42 -10.77 -2.56
N GLU A 38 21.60 -10.80 -1.94
CA GLU A 38 22.80 -10.25 -2.59
C GLU A 38 23.00 -10.89 -3.98
N GLY A 39 23.15 -10.05 -5.01
CA GLY A 39 23.36 -10.48 -6.39
C GLY A 39 22.14 -11.04 -7.12
N ARG A 40 20.97 -11.19 -6.47
CA ARG A 40 19.73 -11.67 -7.11
C ARG A 40 18.48 -10.99 -6.58
N ALA A 41 17.76 -10.35 -7.48
CA ALA A 41 16.48 -9.72 -7.18
C ALA A 41 15.34 -10.57 -7.80
N ASP A 42 14.66 -11.34 -6.95
CA ASP A 42 13.44 -12.11 -7.31
C ASP A 42 12.20 -11.32 -6.84
N ASN A 43 12.18 -10.02 -7.14
CA ASN A 43 11.11 -9.11 -6.75
C ASN A 43 10.40 -8.52 -7.97
N ILE A 44 9.11 -8.26 -7.79
CA ILE A 44 8.31 -7.45 -8.70
C ILE A 44 8.15 -6.05 -8.11
N VAL A 45 8.25 -5.05 -8.98
CA VAL A 45 8.01 -3.65 -8.63
C VAL A 45 6.72 -3.21 -9.28
N VAL A 46 5.74 -2.82 -8.47
CA VAL A 46 4.45 -2.29 -8.91
C VAL A 46 4.44 -0.78 -8.67
N PHE A 47 4.35 0.00 -9.74
CA PHE A 47 4.20 1.45 -9.66
C PHE A 47 2.73 1.83 -9.43
N ASN A 48 2.51 2.99 -8.80
CA ASN A 48 1.19 3.55 -8.54
C ASN A 48 0.25 2.62 -7.74
N ALA A 49 0.79 1.82 -6.81
CA ALA A 49 -0.02 0.98 -5.95
C ALA A 49 -0.81 1.84 -4.95
N ILE A 50 -2.12 1.61 -4.86
CA ILE A 50 -3.03 2.37 -3.99
C ILE A 50 -2.75 2.07 -2.51
N TRP A 51 -2.54 3.14 -1.75
CA TRP A 51 -2.21 3.11 -0.34
C TRP A 51 -3.04 4.14 0.43
N CYS A 52 -3.60 3.74 1.58
CA CYS A 52 -4.43 4.62 2.42
C CYS A 52 -3.64 5.69 3.20
N GLY A 53 -2.31 5.73 3.06
CA GLY A 53 -1.43 6.65 3.79
C GLY A 53 -1.25 6.33 5.28
N ARG A 54 -1.98 5.33 5.83
CA ARG A 54 -1.92 4.92 7.24
C ARG A 54 -1.31 3.53 7.46
N CYS A 55 -1.39 2.62 6.49
CA CYS A 55 -0.70 1.33 6.59
C CYS A 55 0.81 1.58 6.63
N ALA A 56 1.49 1.11 7.68
CA ALA A 56 2.94 1.20 7.79
C ALA A 56 3.55 -0.20 7.65
N VAL A 57 4.70 -0.29 6.97
CA VAL A 57 5.51 -1.50 6.92
C VAL A 57 6.49 -1.43 8.09
N GLN A 58 6.45 -2.43 8.96
CA GLN A 58 7.46 -2.62 9.99
C GLN A 58 8.33 -3.82 9.59
N PRO A 59 9.65 -3.64 9.43
CA PRO A 59 10.54 -4.78 9.24
C PRO A 59 10.47 -5.67 10.49
N MET A 60 10.12 -6.95 10.31
CA MET A 60 10.44 -7.95 11.33
C MET A 60 11.93 -8.23 11.22
N TYR A 61 12.73 -7.58 12.06
CA TYR A 61 14.09 -8.05 12.31
C TYR A 61 13.95 -9.42 12.99
N MET A 62 14.48 -10.46 12.37
CA MET A 62 14.97 -11.60 13.13
C MET A 62 16.26 -11.10 13.78
N ALA A 63 16.19 -10.84 15.09
CA ALA A 63 17.39 -10.72 15.91
C ALA A 63 18.16 -12.05 15.89
#